data_AF-A0A7V6V582-F1
#
_entry.id   AF-A0A7V6V582-F1
#
_cell.length_a   1.000
_cell.length_b   1.000
_cell.length_c   1.000
_cell.angle_alpha   90.00
_cell.angle_beta   90.00
_cell.angle_gamma   90.00
#
_symmetry.space_group_name_H-M   'P 1'
#
loop_
_entity.id
_entity.type
_entity.pdbx_description
1 polymer ?
#
loop_
_entity_poly.entity_id
_entity_poly.type
_entity_poly.pdbx_seq_one_letter_code
_entity_poly.pdbx_strand_id
1 'polypeptide(L)'
;MKSLVIYAHPNPLSFNAALAKVTEEELARKGEVRVKDLYRMNWNPVLSEQDFKGFHLGMVCLASVALKTSSTGIYFPYLQLVMQIASRC
;
A
#
# COMPACT_ATOMS: atom_id res chain seq x y z
N MET A 1 14.46 -0.17 13.81
CA MET A 1 13.91 0.30 12.52
C MET A 1 12.43 -0.06 12.44
N LYS A 2 11.62 0.63 11.61
CA LYS A 2 10.24 0.24 11.32
C LYS A 2 10.13 -0.14 9.84
N SER A 3 9.58 -1.31 9.55
CA SER A 3 9.48 -1.85 8.19
C SER A 3 8.04 -2.26 7.86
N LEU A 4 7.65 -2.02 6.60
CA LEU A 4 6.37 -2.47 6.04
C LEU A 4 6.66 -3.41 4.87
N VAL A 5 6.19 -4.65 4.96
CA VAL A 5 6.29 -5.65 3.89
C VAL A 5 4.94 -5.73 3.17
N ILE A 6 4.94 -5.47 1.87
CA ILE A 6 3.77 -5.63 1.01
C ILE A 6 3.89 -6.99 0.31
N TYR A 7 2.99 -7.92 0.61
CA TYR A 7 2.93 -9.22 -0.04
C TYR A 7 1.80 -9.23 -1.08
N ALA A 8 2.17 -9.54 -2.33
CA ALA A 8 1.29 -9.42 -3.49
C ALA A 8 1.34 -10.69 -4.35
N HIS A 9 1.01 -11.84 -3.76
CA HIS A 9 0.91 -13.09 -4.52
C HIS A 9 -0.29 -13.94 -4.07
N PRO A 10 -1.10 -14.50 -4.99
CA PRO A 10 -2.34 -15.21 -4.64
C PRO A 10 -2.11 -16.59 -4.02
N ASN A 11 -1.00 -17.26 -4.38
CA ASN A 11 -0.72 -18.62 -3.92
C ASN A 11 0.17 -18.62 -2.66
N PRO A 12 -0.32 -19.09 -1.50
CA PRO A 12 0.43 -19.13 -0.24
C PRO A 12 1.54 -20.19 -0.22
N LEU A 13 1.57 -21.12 -1.17
CA LEU A 13 2.64 -22.12 -1.34
C LEU A 13 3.65 -21.73 -2.43
N SER A 14 3.59 -20.49 -2.92
CA SER A 14 4.53 -20.00 -3.92
C SER A 14 5.92 -19.72 -3.33
N PHE A 15 6.93 -19.67 -4.21
CA PHE A 15 8.25 -19.18 -3.86
C PHE A 15 8.21 -17.76 -3.27
N ASN A 16 7.33 -16.89 -3.78
CA ASN A 16 7.12 -15.55 -3.23
C ASN A 16 6.59 -15.58 -1.79
N ALA A 17 5.73 -16.55 -1.44
CA ALA A 17 5.27 -16.74 -0.06
C ALA A 17 6.44 -17.10 0.87
N ALA A 18 7.32 -18.01 0.42
CA ALA A 18 8.51 -18.38 1.18
C ALA A 18 9.46 -17.18 1.38
N LEU A 19 9.71 -16.39 0.33
CA LEU A 19 10.53 -15.18 0.42
C LEU A 19 9.94 -14.12 1.35
N ALA A 20 8.62 -13.89 1.28
CA ALA A 20 7.93 -12.94 2.14
C ALA A 20 8.08 -13.31 3.62
N LYS A 21 7.95 -14.60 3.94
CA LYS A 21 8.13 -15.12 5.29
C LYS A 21 9.57 -14.91 5.81
N VAL A 22 10.57 -15.30 5.03
CA VAL A 22 11.99 -15.09 5.41
C VAL A 22 12.30 -13.60 5.58
N THR A 23 11.73 -12.75 4.72
CA THR A 23 11.91 -11.29 4.81
C THR A 23 11.30 -10.73 6.09
N GLU A 24 10.09 -11.17 6.45
CA GLU A 24 9.43 -10.78 7.71
C GLU A 24 10.28 -11.19 8.92
N GLU A 25 10.75 -12.45 8.95
CA GLU A 25 11.56 -13.00 10.03
C GLU A 25 12.87 -12.20 10.22
N GLU A 26 13.60 -11.93 9.14
CA GLU A 26 14.87 -11.20 9.22
C GLU A 26 14.70 -9.72 9.56
N LEU A 27 13.62 -9.08 9.10
CA LEU A 27 13.32 -7.71 9.46
C LEU A 27 12.83 -7.60 10.92
N ALA A 28 12.09 -8.59 11.42
CA ALA A 28 11.60 -8.60 12.81
C ALA A 28 12.75 -8.62 13.82
N ARG A 29 13.88 -9.25 13.47
CA ARG A 29 15.12 -9.21 14.27
C ARG A 29 15.75 -7.82 14.37
N LYS A 30 15.41 -6.89 13.46
CA LYS A 30 15.97 -5.53 13.37
C LYS A 30 14.98 -4.44 13.80
N GLY A 31 13.73 -4.79 14.12
CA GLY A 31 12.73 -3.87 14.65
C GLY A 31 11.28 -4.22 14.31
N GLU A 32 10.39 -3.24 14.41
CA GLU A 32 8.94 -3.42 14.17
C GLU A 32 8.68 -3.72 12.68
N VAL A 33 7.97 -4.82 12.41
CA VAL A 33 7.54 -5.19 11.06
C VAL A 33 6.02 -5.23 11.00
N ARG A 34 5.46 -4.70 9.92
CA ARG A 34 4.05 -4.87 9.56
C ARG A 34 3.96 -5.53 8.20
N VAL A 35 3.09 -6.52 8.06
CA VAL A 35 2.84 -7.18 6.77
C VAL A 35 1.45 -6.79 6.27
N LYS A 36 1.35 -6.46 4.99
CA LYS A 36 0.08 -6.25 4.27
C LYS A 36 0.01 -7.21 3.10
N ASP A 37 -0.83 -8.22 3.24
CA ASP A 37 -1.13 -9.19 2.19
C ASP A 37 -2.29 -8.67 1.34
N LEU A 38 -1.98 -8.20 0.13
CA LEU A 38 -2.97 -7.57 -0.75
C LEU A 38 -4.06 -8.57 -1.19
N TYR A 39 -3.70 -9.84 -1.38
CA TYR A 39 -4.63 -10.86 -1.84
C TYR A 39 -5.54 -11.31 -0.71
N ARG A 40 -5.01 -11.56 0.51
CA ARG A 40 -5.84 -11.89 1.68
C ARG A 40 -6.74 -10.72 2.11
N MET A 41 -6.31 -9.49 1.88
CA MET A 41 -7.11 -8.30 2.16
C MET A 41 -8.19 -8.03 1.12
N ASN A 42 -8.24 -8.78 0.01
CA ASN A 42 -9.06 -8.45 -1.17
C ASN A 42 -8.88 -6.99 -1.59
N TRP A 43 -7.63 -6.51 -1.57
CA TRP A 43 -7.34 -5.12 -1.83
C TRP A 43 -7.66 -4.78 -3.30
N ASN A 44 -8.48 -3.75 -3.51
CA ASN A 44 -8.84 -3.29 -4.85
C ASN A 44 -7.72 -2.39 -5.43
N PRO A 45 -7.00 -2.81 -6.48
CA PRO A 45 -5.93 -2.01 -7.08
C PRO A 45 -6.44 -0.88 -7.98
N VAL A 46 -7.72 -0.89 -8.34
CA VAL A 46 -8.31 0.11 -9.23
C VAL A 46 -8.69 1.33 -8.43
N LEU A 47 -8.16 2.48 -8.83
CA LEU A 47 -8.53 3.77 -8.26
C LEU A 47 -9.98 4.11 -8.63
N SER A 48 -10.79 4.43 -7.63
CA SER A 48 -12.21 4.73 -7.79
C SER A 48 -12.57 6.13 -7.32
N GLU A 49 -13.75 6.63 -7.73
CA GLU A 49 -14.30 7.89 -7.20
C GLU A 49 -14.52 7.83 -5.68
N GLN A 50 -14.86 6.65 -5.13
CA GLN A 50 -15.00 6.48 -3.69
C GLN A 50 -13.68 6.71 -2.96
N ASP A 51 -12.54 6.30 -3.55
CA ASP A 51 -11.23 6.56 -2.96
C ASP A 51 -10.92 8.06 -2.90
N PHE A 52 -11.31 8.82 -3.94
CA PHE A 52 -11.19 10.29 -3.93
C PHE A 52 -12.06 10.94 -2.86
N LYS A 53 -13.33 10.55 -2.77
CA LYS A 53 -14.24 11.07 -1.73
C LYS A 53 -13.70 10.73 -0.34
N GLY A 54 -13.24 9.50 -0.14
CA GLY A 54 -12.63 9.04 1.10
C GLY A 54 -11.36 9.82 1.47
N PHE A 55 -10.53 10.19 0.50
CA PHE A 55 -9.35 11.03 0.73
C PHE A 55 -9.72 12.43 1.21
N HIS A 56 -10.69 13.09 0.57
CA HIS A 56 -11.16 14.42 0.98
C HIS A 56 -11.81 14.42 2.38
N LEU A 57 -12.40 13.29 2.78
CA LEU A 57 -13.01 13.09 4.09
C LEU A 57 -12.01 12.62 5.16
N GLY A 58 -10.71 12.46 4.82
CA GLY A 58 -9.69 11.94 5.74
C GLY A 58 -9.85 10.46 6.11
N MET A 59 -10.73 9.73 5.42
CA MET A 59 -10.99 8.31 5.66
C MET A 59 -10.01 7.39 4.93
N VAL A 60 -9.40 7.86 3.85
CA VAL A 60 -8.41 7.13 3.05
C VAL A 60 -7.11 7.92 3.03
N CYS A 61 -6.00 7.28 3.40
CA CYS A 61 -4.69 7.92 3.40
C CYS A 61 -4.16 8.11 1.98
N LEU A 62 -3.38 9.17 1.77
CA LEU A 62 -2.73 9.44 0.48
C LEU A 62 -1.93 8.25 -0.03
N ALA A 63 -1.21 7.54 0.86
CA ALA A 63 -0.42 6.38 0.45
C ALA A 63 -1.27 5.31 -0.26
N SER A 64 -2.50 5.09 0.21
CA SER A 64 -3.43 4.14 -0.40
C SER A 64 -3.94 4.60 -1.76
N VAL A 65 -4.16 5.91 -1.94
CA VAL A 65 -4.55 6.49 -3.25
C VAL A 65 -3.38 6.40 -4.23
N ALA A 66 -2.17 6.75 -3.79
CA ALA A 66 -0.95 6.72 -4.62
C ALA A 66 -0.56 5.30 -5.08
N LEU A 67 -0.79 4.28 -4.24
CA LEU A 67 -0.61 2.88 -4.60
C LEU A 67 -1.55 2.43 -5.72
N LYS A 68 -2.76 2.97 -5.80
CA LYS A 68 -3.74 2.63 -6.85
C LYS A 68 -3.48 3.39 -8.16
N THR A 69 -3.00 4.63 -8.08
CA THR A 69 -2.70 5.43 -9.28
C THR A 69 -1.55 4.85 -10.10
N SER A 70 -0.55 4.26 -9.43
CA SER A 70 0.60 3.63 -10.10
C SER A 70 0.20 2.35 -10.84
N SER A 71 -0.76 1.58 -10.32
CA SER A 71 -1.28 0.38 -11.00
C SER A 71 -2.22 0.70 -12.16
N THR A 72 -2.89 1.86 -12.16
CA THR A 72 -3.80 2.26 -13.24
C THR A 72 -3.13 3.09 -14.35
N GLY A 73 -1.85 3.43 -14.22
CA GLY A 73 -1.12 4.23 -15.21
C GLY A 73 -1.66 5.67 -15.37
N ILE A 74 -2.43 6.16 -14.41
CA ILE A 74 -3.03 7.49 -14.47
C ILE A 74 -1.99 8.50 -13.97
N TYR A 75 -1.40 9.27 -14.89
CA TYR A 75 -0.58 10.42 -14.53
C TYR A 75 -1.49 11.47 -13.89
N PHE A 76 -1.26 11.79 -12.62
CA PHE A 76 -2.08 12.72 -11.85
C PHE A 76 -1.53 14.15 -12.01
N PRO A 77 -2.13 15.04 -12.82
CA PRO A 77 -1.64 16.42 -12.99
C PRO A 77 -1.77 17.27 -11.71
N TYR A 78 -2.46 16.75 -10.68
CA TYR A 78 -2.65 17.39 -9.38
C TYR A 78 -1.71 16.88 -8.27
N LEU A 79 -0.61 16.19 -8.61
CA LEU A 79 0.33 15.67 -7.62
C LEU A 79 0.82 16.77 -6.65
N GLN A 80 0.95 18.01 -7.13
CA GLN A 80 1.34 19.17 -6.34
C GLN A 80 0.30 19.53 -5.25
N LEU A 81 -0.99 19.52 -5.61
CA LEU A 81 -2.09 19.83 -4.69
C LEU A 81 -2.24 18.74 -3.62
N VAL A 82 -2.03 17.50 -4.03
CA VAL A 82 -2.12 16.32 -3.17
C VAL A 82 -0.96 16.27 -2.15
N MET A 83 0.25 16.67 -2.54
CA MET A 83 1.39 16.81 -1.62
C MET A 83 1.23 17.98 -0.62
N GLN A 84 0.52 19.06 -0.98
CA GLN A 84 0.23 20.17 -0.06
C GLN A 84 -0.80 19.82 1.03
N ILE A 85 -1.69 18.87 0.77
CA ILE A 85 -2.68 18.39 1.75
C ILE A 85 -2.07 17.31 2.67
N ALA A 86 -1.15 16.49 2.14
CA ALA A 86 -0.51 15.40 2.89
C ALA A 86 0.48 15.83 3.97
N SER A 87 0.99 17.06 3.93
CA SER A 87 1.86 17.60 4.99
C SER A 87 1.11 18.00 6.27
N ARG A 88 -0.22 17.83 6.30
CA ARG A 88 -1.11 18.17 7.42
C ARG A 88 -1.72 16.94 8.12
N CYS A 89 -1.23 15.74 7.81
CA CYS A 89 -1.60 14.49 8.48
C CYS A 89 -0.35 13.79 9.02
#